data_AF-B9SMW5-F1
#
_entry.id   AF-B9SMW5-F1
#
_cell.length_a   1.000
_cell.length_b   1.000
_cell.length_c   1.000
_cell.angle_alpha   90.00
_cell.angle_beta   90.00
_cell.angle_gamma   90.00
#
_symmetry.space_group_name_H-M   'P 1'
#
loop_
_entity.id
_entity.type
_entity.pdbx_description
1 polymer ?
#
loop_
_entity_poly.entity_id
_entity_poly.type
_entity_poly.pdbx_seq_one_letter_code
_entity_poly.pdbx_strand_id
1 'polypeptide(L)'
;MAMETIDAVNHDKKKGMVLPFEPHYITFDEITYFVDMPQEMKNQGVLEDKLVLLHGVSGAFRPGILTALMGVTGAGKTTLMDVLAGRKTSGYTQGNTTISGYPKKQETFPRIAGYSKILLKQGGREIYAGPLGYWSSHLIKYFEGIEGVSKIKDGYNPATWMLEVTTPAQEIALGVDFADIYRNSEQYRRHKAIIKELSTRAPDSKDLYFPTKYSQSLLIQCIACLREQHWSYWRNSSYNAVRFIHTTITALMLGTVFWRLGSKKEKPQDLFNAMGSMYAAVLFLGIKSASAVQPVVAAERTFFYRERASGMYSALPYAFAQQTWYMVLLCIQCWDLKSLLNTKPTHCNDCFIWILFILGPILRICSPTNAGGYLYGGDGTLGHVQCHGRCTD
;
A
#
# COMPACT_ATOMS: atom_id res chain seq x y z
N MET A 1 -26.38 59.11 7.36
CA MET A 1 -25.11 59.86 7.49
C MET A 1 -24.24 59.03 8.41
N ALA A 2 -22.98 58.83 8.01
CA ALA A 2 -21.97 57.94 8.59
C ALA A 2 -21.71 58.21 10.10
N MET A 3 -20.93 57.45 10.87
CA MET A 3 -19.79 56.59 10.58
C MET A 3 -19.44 55.76 11.84
N GLU A 4 -18.66 54.71 11.63
CA GLU A 4 -18.13 53.68 12.54
C GLU A 4 -17.35 54.17 13.77
N THR A 5 -17.16 53.28 14.76
CA THR A 5 -15.83 52.83 15.26
C THR A 5 -16.01 51.59 16.16
N ILE A 6 -15.74 50.39 15.64
CA ILE A 6 -14.54 49.55 15.88
C ILE A 6 -14.46 48.96 17.29
N ASP A 7 -14.93 47.72 17.44
CA ASP A 7 -14.38 46.75 18.40
C ASP A 7 -13.84 45.56 17.63
N ALA A 8 -12.57 45.66 17.25
CA ALA A 8 -11.81 44.61 16.59
C ALA A 8 -11.40 43.53 17.61
N VAL A 9 -12.26 42.53 17.81
CA VAL A 9 -11.89 41.30 18.53
C VAL A 9 -11.18 40.37 17.57
N ASN A 10 -9.87 40.57 17.49
CA ASN A 10 -8.81 39.55 17.42
C ASN A 10 -9.15 38.22 16.73
N HIS A 11 -9.11 38.23 15.40
CA HIS A 11 -9.24 37.04 14.56
C HIS A 11 -7.85 36.45 14.27
N ASP A 12 -7.17 35.89 15.28
CA ASP A 12 -5.84 35.28 15.07
C ASP A 12 -5.83 33.78 15.44
N LYS A 13 -5.53 32.96 14.41
CA LYS A 13 -5.02 31.57 14.43
C LYS A 13 -5.92 30.46 15.02
N LYS A 14 -6.88 29.98 14.22
CA LYS A 14 -7.17 28.53 14.19
C LYS A 14 -5.97 27.80 13.57
N LYS A 15 -5.01 27.38 14.42
CA LYS A 15 -3.92 26.44 14.09
C LYS A 15 -4.48 25.03 13.87
N GLY A 16 -5.31 24.87 12.85
CA GLY A 16 -5.76 23.59 12.34
C GLY A 16 -5.95 23.77 10.84
N MET A 17 -5.27 22.95 10.05
CA MET A 17 -5.45 22.95 8.60
C MET A 17 -6.86 22.38 8.32
N VAL A 18 -7.87 23.24 8.32
CA VAL A 18 -9.23 22.89 7.90
C VAL A 18 -9.17 22.80 6.38
N LEU A 19 -8.86 21.61 5.88
CA LEU A 19 -8.93 21.34 4.45
C LEU A 19 -10.40 21.54 4.01
N PRO A 20 -10.65 22.22 2.88
CA PRO A 20 -11.98 22.27 2.31
C PRO A 20 -12.46 20.84 2.07
N PHE A 21 -13.56 20.47 2.72
CA PHE A 21 -14.15 19.13 2.65
C PHE A 21 -15.48 19.22 1.92
N GLU A 22 -15.54 18.61 0.73
CA GLU A 22 -16.81 18.42 0.02
C GLU A 22 -17.44 17.09 0.47
N PRO A 23 -18.61 17.13 1.15
CA PRO A 23 -19.26 15.94 1.65
C PRO A 23 -19.82 15.09 0.51
N HIS A 24 -19.34 13.85 0.37
CA HIS A 24 -19.80 12.88 -0.61
C HIS A 24 -20.40 11.64 0.05
N TYR A 25 -21.46 11.11 -0.56
CA TYR A 25 -22.06 9.84 -0.15
C TYR A 25 -21.39 8.70 -0.90
N ILE A 26 -21.10 7.59 -0.22
CA ILE A 26 -20.67 6.36 -0.91
C ILE A 26 -21.81 5.37 -0.75
N THR A 27 -22.33 4.86 -1.85
CA THR A 27 -23.30 3.77 -1.84
C THR A 27 -22.72 2.57 -2.55
N PHE A 28 -23.06 1.38 -2.08
CA PHE A 28 -22.70 0.15 -2.74
C PHE A 28 -23.84 -0.84 -2.61
N ASP A 29 -24.09 -1.58 -3.67
CA ASP A 29 -25.25 -2.44 -3.77
C ASP A 29 -24.87 -3.81 -4.33
N GLU A 30 -25.24 -4.85 -3.57
CA GLU A 30 -25.04 -6.26 -3.89
C GLU A 30 -23.58 -6.62 -4.20
N ILE A 31 -22.66 -6.04 -3.41
CA ILE A 31 -21.23 -6.31 -3.56
C ILE A 31 -20.92 -7.75 -3.20
N THR A 32 -20.48 -8.49 -4.20
CA THR A 32 -20.05 -9.88 -4.11
C THR A 32 -18.58 -9.95 -4.51
N TYR A 33 -17.76 -10.59 -3.70
CA TYR A 33 -16.33 -10.75 -3.96
C TYR A 33 -15.96 -12.21 -3.85
N PHE A 34 -15.27 -12.72 -4.86
CA PHE A 34 -14.85 -14.11 -4.94
C PHE A 34 -13.42 -14.22 -5.45
N VAL A 35 -12.71 -15.23 -4.95
CA VAL A 35 -11.33 -15.56 -5.31
C VAL A 35 -11.29 -16.99 -5.83
N ASP A 36 -10.27 -17.32 -6.63
CA ASP A 36 -10.06 -18.70 -7.05
C ASP A 36 -9.80 -19.58 -5.83
N MET A 37 -10.34 -20.81 -5.86
CA MET A 37 -10.25 -21.71 -4.71
C MET A 37 -8.77 -22.01 -4.39
N PRO A 38 -8.30 -21.76 -3.16
CA PRO A 38 -6.93 -22.06 -2.77
C PRO A 38 -6.62 -23.54 -2.96
N GLN A 39 -5.41 -23.85 -3.43
CA GLN A 39 -5.01 -25.25 -3.68
C GLN A 39 -5.10 -26.13 -2.44
N GLU A 40 -4.86 -25.56 -1.25
CA GLU A 40 -5.01 -26.22 0.04
C GLU A 40 -6.43 -26.75 0.27
N MET A 41 -7.46 -26.01 -0.13
CA MET A 41 -8.86 -26.41 0.01
C MET A 41 -9.30 -27.37 -1.10
N LYS A 42 -8.78 -27.21 -2.33
CA LYS A 42 -8.97 -28.19 -3.40
C LYS A 42 -8.43 -29.56 -2.99
N ASN A 43 -7.27 -29.60 -2.33
CA ASN A 43 -6.67 -30.84 -1.83
C ASN A 43 -7.46 -31.47 -0.67
N GLN A 44 -8.31 -30.70 0.01
CA GLN A 44 -9.25 -31.18 1.05
C GLN A 44 -10.60 -31.66 0.46
N GLY A 45 -10.73 -31.71 -0.87
CA GLY A 45 -11.91 -32.26 -1.54
C GLY A 45 -12.99 -31.25 -1.90
N VAL A 46 -12.73 -29.94 -1.82
CA VAL A 46 -13.68 -28.92 -2.27
C VAL A 46 -13.73 -28.89 -3.80
N LEU A 47 -14.89 -29.22 -4.36
CA LEU A 47 -15.13 -29.33 -5.81
C LEU A 47 -15.43 -27.97 -6.48
N GLU A 48 -15.68 -26.92 -5.70
CA GLU A 48 -15.95 -25.59 -6.22
C GLU A 48 -14.67 -24.90 -6.71
N ASP A 49 -14.77 -24.21 -7.85
CA ASP A 49 -13.62 -23.49 -8.43
C ASP A 49 -13.37 -22.12 -7.79
N LYS A 50 -14.38 -21.54 -7.14
CA LYS A 50 -14.33 -20.17 -6.62
C LYS A 50 -14.83 -20.12 -5.18
N LEU A 51 -14.04 -19.48 -4.32
CA LEU A 51 -14.41 -19.18 -2.95
C LEU A 51 -15.05 -17.80 -2.87
N VAL A 52 -16.34 -17.75 -2.49
CA VAL A 52 -17.05 -16.49 -2.24
C VAL A 52 -16.73 -16.00 -0.84
N LEU A 53 -16.25 -14.75 -0.73
CA LEU A 53 -15.85 -14.13 0.53
C LEU A 53 -16.82 -13.05 1.01
N LEU A 54 -17.58 -12.45 0.10
CA LEU A 54 -18.64 -11.48 0.37
C LEU A 54 -19.87 -11.86 -0.45
N HIS A 55 -21.05 -11.88 0.16
CA HIS A 55 -22.28 -12.36 -0.46
C HIS A 55 -23.31 -11.23 -0.58
N GLY A 56 -23.25 -10.47 -1.66
CA GLY A 56 -24.26 -9.45 -1.99
C GLY A 56 -24.45 -8.40 -0.90
N VAL A 57 -23.35 -7.86 -0.37
CA VAL A 57 -23.40 -6.87 0.72
C VAL A 57 -23.80 -5.50 0.15
N SER A 58 -24.77 -4.85 0.78
CA SER A 58 -25.23 -3.52 0.40
C SER A 58 -24.99 -2.52 1.53
N GLY A 59 -24.85 -1.25 1.20
CA GLY A 59 -24.72 -0.22 2.22
C GLY A 59 -24.51 1.19 1.68
N ALA A 60 -24.61 2.14 2.60
CA ALA A 60 -24.33 3.55 2.31
C ALA A 60 -23.54 4.20 3.45
N PHE A 61 -22.56 5.02 3.08
CA PHE A 61 -21.79 5.87 3.98
C PHE A 61 -22.12 7.32 3.73
N ARG A 62 -22.51 8.00 4.81
CA ARG A 62 -22.83 9.43 4.79
C ARG A 62 -21.62 10.23 5.27
N PRO A 63 -21.34 11.39 4.65
CA PRO A 63 -20.26 12.26 5.08
C PRO A 63 -20.54 12.81 6.50
N GLY A 64 -19.49 12.98 7.31
CA GLY A 64 -19.60 13.50 8.68
C GLY A 64 -20.14 12.53 9.72
N ILE A 65 -20.52 11.30 9.32
CA ILE A 65 -21.04 10.27 10.23
C ILE A 65 -20.00 9.15 10.39
N LEU A 66 -19.56 8.90 11.62
CA LEU A 66 -18.75 7.72 11.95
C LEU A 66 -19.66 6.48 11.98
N THR A 67 -19.64 5.67 10.92
CA THR A 67 -20.34 4.37 10.88
C THR A 67 -19.52 3.30 11.66
N ALA A 68 -20.07 2.15 12.11
CA ALA A 68 -19.33 1.08 12.85
C ALA A 68 -19.28 -0.31 12.10
N LEU A 69 -18.07 -0.87 11.76
CA LEU A 69 -17.89 -2.16 11.05
C LEU A 69 -17.63 -3.22 12.09
N MET A 70 -18.65 -4.01 12.34
CA MET A 70 -18.60 -5.02 13.39
C MET A 70 -18.80 -6.38 12.76
N GLY A 71 -18.50 -7.43 13.51
CA GLY A 71 -18.57 -8.80 13.03
C GLY A 71 -17.46 -9.64 13.60
N VAL A 72 -17.67 -10.95 13.64
CA VAL A 72 -16.67 -11.91 14.12
C VAL A 72 -15.41 -11.92 13.22
N THR A 73 -14.28 -12.39 13.75
CA THR A 73 -13.07 -12.60 12.94
C THR A 73 -13.38 -13.57 11.80
N GLY A 74 -12.92 -13.27 10.58
CA GLY A 74 -13.27 -14.05 9.38
C GLY A 74 -14.59 -13.65 8.68
N ALA A 75 -15.35 -12.69 9.21
CA ALA A 75 -16.58 -12.19 8.58
C ALA A 75 -16.41 -11.38 7.28
N GLY A 76 -15.19 -11.23 6.76
CA GLY A 76 -14.96 -10.45 5.53
C GLY A 76 -14.93 -8.93 5.72
N LYS A 77 -14.85 -8.42 6.96
CA LYS A 77 -14.75 -6.98 7.27
C LYS A 77 -13.65 -6.25 6.49
N THR A 78 -12.40 -6.69 6.68
CA THR A 78 -11.25 -6.12 5.96
C THR A 78 -11.39 -6.31 4.46
N THR A 79 -11.93 -7.45 4.02
CA THR A 79 -12.19 -7.74 2.61
C THR A 79 -13.17 -6.75 1.99
N LEU A 80 -14.32 -6.47 2.63
CA LEU A 80 -15.28 -5.47 2.16
C LEU A 80 -14.63 -4.09 2.07
N MET A 81 -13.87 -3.70 3.08
CA MET A 81 -13.18 -2.41 3.10
C MET A 81 -12.14 -2.30 1.99
N ASP A 82 -11.36 -3.34 1.74
CA ASP A 82 -10.38 -3.35 0.66
C ASP A 82 -11.05 -3.36 -0.72
N VAL A 83 -12.17 -4.05 -0.90
CA VAL A 83 -12.96 -4.06 -2.14
C VAL A 83 -13.54 -2.67 -2.40
N LEU A 84 -14.19 -2.07 -1.41
CA LEU A 84 -14.75 -0.73 -1.51
C LEU A 84 -13.66 0.33 -1.72
N ALA A 85 -12.54 0.26 -0.99
CA ALA A 85 -11.40 1.16 -1.18
C ALA A 85 -10.63 0.89 -2.49
N GLY A 86 -10.91 -0.23 -3.17
CA GLY A 86 -10.25 -0.58 -4.42
C GLY A 86 -8.81 -1.06 -4.25
N ARG A 87 -8.46 -1.66 -3.10
CA ARG A 87 -7.12 -2.15 -2.77
C ARG A 87 -6.91 -3.64 -3.05
N LYS A 88 -7.97 -4.41 -3.33
CA LYS A 88 -7.82 -5.80 -3.77
C LYS A 88 -7.34 -5.85 -5.22
N THR A 89 -6.16 -6.42 -5.43
CA THR A 89 -5.53 -6.60 -6.75
C THR A 89 -5.78 -7.97 -7.37
N SER A 90 -6.29 -8.92 -6.58
CA SER A 90 -6.66 -10.28 -7.01
C SER A 90 -8.13 -10.55 -6.70
N GLY A 91 -8.74 -11.50 -7.40
CA GLY A 91 -10.15 -11.85 -7.27
C GLY A 91 -11.07 -10.96 -8.11
N TYR A 92 -12.35 -11.31 -8.10
CA TYR A 92 -13.38 -10.71 -8.93
C TYR A 92 -14.43 -10.04 -8.05
N THR A 93 -14.84 -8.83 -8.41
CA THR A 93 -15.88 -8.06 -7.72
C THR A 93 -17.08 -7.89 -8.64
N GLN A 94 -18.26 -8.19 -8.11
CA GLN A 94 -19.56 -7.94 -8.76
C GLN A 94 -20.40 -7.03 -7.85
N GLY A 95 -21.31 -6.26 -8.45
CA GLY A 95 -22.16 -5.28 -7.76
C GLY A 95 -21.87 -3.85 -8.21
N ASN A 96 -22.62 -2.89 -7.68
CA ASN A 96 -22.48 -1.48 -8.05
C ASN A 96 -21.91 -0.67 -6.89
N THR A 97 -21.01 0.27 -7.16
CA THR A 97 -20.53 1.25 -6.17
C THR A 97 -20.62 2.63 -6.80
N THR A 98 -21.34 3.54 -6.14
CA THR A 98 -21.50 4.92 -6.58
C THR A 98 -21.04 5.92 -5.53
N ILE A 99 -20.57 7.07 -5.99
CA ILE A 99 -20.17 8.21 -5.17
C ILE A 99 -21.14 9.33 -5.53
N SER A 100 -22.02 9.70 -4.61
CA SER A 100 -23.07 10.71 -4.83
C SER A 100 -23.87 10.46 -6.12
N GLY A 101 -24.15 9.18 -6.44
CA GLY A 101 -24.89 8.77 -7.65
C GLY A 101 -24.08 8.66 -8.95
N TYR A 102 -22.76 8.88 -8.90
CA TYR A 102 -21.85 8.66 -10.02
C TYR A 102 -21.08 7.34 -9.89
N PRO A 103 -20.84 6.61 -11.00
CA PRO A 103 -20.09 5.35 -10.94
C PRO A 103 -18.68 5.59 -10.41
N LYS A 104 -18.25 4.75 -9.46
CA LYS A 104 -16.92 4.86 -8.84
C LYS A 104 -15.81 4.73 -9.88
N LYS A 105 -14.96 5.76 -10.00
CA LYS A 105 -13.71 5.71 -10.78
C LYS A 105 -12.59 5.07 -9.96
N GLN A 106 -12.28 3.82 -10.29
CA GLN A 106 -11.35 2.98 -9.54
C GLN A 106 -9.92 3.54 -9.45
N GLU A 107 -9.45 4.33 -10.42
CA GLU A 107 -8.08 4.87 -10.40
C GLU A 107 -7.85 5.96 -9.35
N THR A 108 -8.91 6.69 -8.99
CA THR A 108 -8.80 7.87 -8.11
C THR A 108 -9.47 7.67 -6.76
N PHE A 109 -10.37 6.70 -6.65
CA PHE A 109 -11.04 6.38 -5.41
C PHE A 109 -10.12 5.95 -4.24
N PRO A 110 -9.03 5.19 -4.45
CA PRO A 110 -8.16 4.75 -3.35
C PRO A 110 -7.53 5.89 -2.52
N ARG A 111 -7.49 7.11 -3.06
CA ARG A 111 -6.92 8.31 -2.42
C ARG A 111 -7.85 8.95 -1.41
N ILE A 112 -9.15 8.80 -1.63
CA ILE A 112 -10.21 9.48 -0.88
C ILE A 112 -10.97 8.52 0.02
N ALA A 113 -10.78 7.21 -0.17
CA ALA A 113 -11.41 6.18 0.63
C ALA A 113 -10.82 6.13 2.05
N GLY A 114 -11.51 6.79 2.99
CA GLY A 114 -11.37 6.59 4.43
C GLY A 114 -12.23 5.41 4.92
N TYR A 115 -11.87 4.84 6.08
CA TYR A 115 -12.56 3.66 6.59
C TYR A 115 -13.93 4.01 7.18
N SER A 116 -14.99 3.59 6.51
CA SER A 116 -16.37 3.54 7.01
C SER A 116 -16.79 2.10 7.31
N LYS A 117 -17.97 1.86 7.88
CA LYS A 117 -18.03 0.77 8.84
C LYS A 117 -19.48 0.13 8.97
N ILE A 118 -19.69 -1.19 8.72
CA ILE A 118 -20.98 -2.01 8.67
C ILE A 118 -20.96 -3.35 9.49
N LEU A 119 -22.08 -3.92 9.97
CA LEU A 119 -22.06 -5.23 10.66
C LEU A 119 -22.14 -6.44 9.69
N LEU A 120 -21.14 -7.33 9.72
CA LEU A 120 -21.04 -8.56 8.91
C LEU A 120 -20.92 -9.82 9.77
N LYS A 121 -21.52 -10.93 9.31
CA LYS A 121 -21.37 -12.28 9.88
C LYS A 121 -20.27 -13.08 9.15
N GLN A 122 -19.81 -14.17 9.78
CA GLN A 122 -18.93 -15.16 9.15
C GLN A 122 -19.47 -15.61 7.78
N GLY A 123 -18.60 -15.62 6.77
CA GLY A 123 -19.01 -15.83 5.38
C GLY A 123 -19.53 -14.56 4.69
N GLY A 124 -19.19 -13.35 5.15
CA GLY A 124 -19.38 -12.12 4.38
C GLY A 124 -20.83 -11.74 4.08
N ARG A 125 -21.77 -12.21 4.90
CA ARG A 125 -23.19 -11.87 4.82
C ARG A 125 -23.54 -10.76 5.81
N GLU A 126 -24.39 -9.84 5.37
CA GLU A 126 -24.88 -8.73 6.19
C GLU A 126 -25.99 -9.23 7.13
N ILE A 127 -25.91 -8.84 8.40
CA ILE A 127 -26.92 -9.18 9.42
C ILE A 127 -27.60 -7.94 10.02
N TYR A 128 -27.02 -6.75 9.82
CA TYR A 128 -27.63 -5.49 10.19
C TYR A 128 -26.92 -4.31 9.52
N ALA A 129 -27.65 -3.44 8.83
CA ALA A 129 -27.21 -2.09 8.52
C ALA A 129 -28.31 -1.07 8.81
N GLY A 130 -28.01 -0.18 9.73
CA GLY A 130 -28.95 0.83 10.17
C GLY A 130 -28.36 1.75 11.24
N PRO A 131 -29.06 2.84 11.56
CA PRO A 131 -28.67 3.71 12.67
C PRO A 131 -28.79 2.95 13.99
N LEU A 132 -27.77 3.04 14.83
CA LEU A 132 -27.76 2.40 16.15
C LEU A 132 -28.84 2.97 17.08
N GLY A 133 -29.22 4.24 16.90
CA GLY A 133 -30.09 4.97 17.82
C GLY A 133 -29.35 5.42 19.09
N TYR A 134 -30.02 6.23 19.91
CA TYR A 134 -29.48 6.67 21.20
C TYR A 134 -29.26 5.43 22.10
N TRP A 135 -28.06 5.29 22.69
CA TRP A 135 -27.61 4.10 23.44
C TRP A 135 -27.80 2.76 22.71
N SER A 136 -27.61 2.72 21.38
CA SER A 136 -27.80 1.51 20.56
C SER A 136 -29.21 0.90 20.63
N SER A 137 -30.21 1.70 21.03
CA SER A 137 -31.59 1.23 21.24
C SER A 137 -32.25 0.61 20.00
N HIS A 138 -31.96 1.08 18.79
CA HIS A 138 -32.52 0.50 17.57
C HIS A 138 -31.89 -0.85 17.25
N LEU A 139 -30.59 -1.01 17.51
CA LEU A 139 -29.88 -2.27 17.34
C LEU A 139 -30.36 -3.30 18.37
N ILE A 140 -30.49 -2.90 19.63
CA ILE A 140 -30.97 -3.78 20.71
C ILE A 140 -32.39 -4.25 20.42
N LYS A 141 -33.31 -3.33 20.10
CA LYS A 141 -34.70 -3.66 19.75
C LYS A 141 -34.80 -4.60 18.55
N TYR A 142 -33.89 -4.49 17.58
CA TYR A 142 -33.88 -5.38 16.42
C TYR A 142 -33.52 -6.82 16.82
N PHE A 143 -32.40 -7.02 17.51
CA PHE A 143 -31.95 -8.36 17.90
C PHE A 143 -32.81 -8.98 19.01
N GLU A 144 -33.32 -8.20 19.96
CA GLU A 144 -34.27 -8.69 20.97
C GLU A 144 -35.65 -9.03 20.38
N GLY A 145 -35.98 -8.50 19.20
CA GLY A 145 -37.20 -8.85 18.48
C GLY A 145 -37.16 -10.22 17.80
N ILE A 146 -35.99 -10.88 17.77
CA ILE A 146 -35.82 -12.22 17.20
C ILE A 146 -36.11 -13.25 18.30
N GLU A 147 -37.03 -14.19 18.03
CA GLU A 147 -37.42 -15.22 18.98
C GLU A 147 -36.20 -16.05 19.43
N GLY A 148 -36.05 -16.20 20.74
CA GLY A 148 -34.97 -16.98 21.36
C GLY A 148 -33.65 -16.25 21.59
N VAL A 149 -33.46 -15.02 21.08
CA VAL A 149 -32.27 -14.22 21.41
C VAL A 149 -32.34 -13.73 22.87
N SER A 150 -31.26 -13.94 23.62
CA SER A 150 -31.17 -13.47 25.01
C SER A 150 -31.13 -11.96 25.10
N LYS A 151 -32.00 -11.36 25.92
CA LYS A 151 -32.02 -9.91 26.17
C LYS A 151 -30.71 -9.40 26.76
N ILE A 152 -30.38 -8.15 26.45
CA ILE A 152 -29.17 -7.52 26.99
C ILE A 152 -29.32 -7.27 28.50
N LYS A 153 -28.24 -7.44 29.26
CA LYS A 153 -28.20 -7.14 30.69
C LYS A 153 -27.91 -5.67 30.93
N ASP A 154 -28.50 -5.08 31.97
CA ASP A 154 -28.24 -3.70 32.35
C ASP A 154 -26.74 -3.46 32.62
N GLY A 155 -26.20 -2.39 32.05
CA GLY A 155 -24.78 -2.04 32.13
C GLY A 155 -23.85 -2.85 31.22
N TYR A 156 -24.38 -3.81 30.45
CA TYR A 156 -23.58 -4.61 29.52
C TYR A 156 -23.35 -3.86 28.19
N ASN A 157 -22.16 -4.03 27.59
CA ASN A 157 -21.80 -3.32 26.36
C ASN A 157 -22.60 -3.89 25.16
N PRO A 158 -23.44 -3.08 24.47
CA PRO A 158 -24.25 -3.56 23.35
C PRO A 158 -23.45 -4.12 22.18
N ALA A 159 -22.24 -3.61 21.94
CA ALA A 159 -21.38 -4.10 20.87
C ALA A 159 -20.85 -5.51 21.18
N THR A 160 -20.51 -5.78 22.45
CA THR A 160 -20.07 -7.10 22.91
C THR A 160 -21.23 -8.09 22.87
N TRP A 161 -22.37 -7.71 23.46
CA TRP A 161 -23.59 -8.51 23.48
C TRP A 161 -24.03 -8.95 22.07
N MET A 162 -24.07 -8.01 21.13
CA MET A 162 -24.50 -8.31 19.77
C MET A 162 -23.56 -9.31 19.08
N LEU A 163 -22.25 -9.27 19.34
CA LEU A 163 -21.31 -10.23 18.78
C LEU A 163 -21.47 -11.63 19.40
N GLU A 164 -21.92 -11.73 20.64
CA GLU A 164 -22.17 -12.99 21.34
C GLU A 164 -23.46 -13.66 20.84
N VAL A 165 -24.54 -12.89 20.68
CA VAL A 165 -25.83 -13.42 20.22
C VAL A 165 -25.85 -13.74 18.73
N THR A 166 -24.93 -13.19 17.94
CA THR A 166 -24.81 -13.43 16.48
C THR A 166 -23.73 -14.47 16.13
N THR A 167 -23.30 -15.28 17.11
CA THR A 167 -22.33 -16.35 16.86
C THR A 167 -22.94 -17.51 16.07
N PRO A 168 -22.14 -18.25 15.27
CA PRO A 168 -22.62 -19.44 14.57
C PRO A 168 -23.21 -20.51 15.50
N ALA A 169 -22.67 -20.63 16.72
CA ALA A 169 -23.20 -21.56 17.73
C ALA A 169 -24.62 -21.18 18.15
N GLN A 170 -24.89 -19.88 18.31
CA GLN A 170 -26.22 -19.39 18.67
C GLN A 170 -27.23 -19.60 17.53
N GLU A 171 -26.82 -19.43 16.28
CA GLU A 171 -27.67 -19.70 15.12
C GLU A 171 -28.09 -21.16 15.02
N ILE A 172 -27.16 -22.09 15.26
CA ILE A 172 -27.47 -23.52 15.30
C ILE A 172 -28.42 -23.84 16.45
N ALA A 173 -28.19 -23.25 17.63
CA ALA A 173 -29.03 -23.46 18.80
C ALA A 173 -30.47 -22.94 18.60
N LEU A 174 -30.62 -21.82 17.88
CA LEU A 174 -31.91 -21.21 17.56
C LEU A 174 -32.56 -21.78 16.30
N GLY A 175 -31.80 -22.49 15.46
CA GLY A 175 -32.27 -22.99 14.17
C GLY A 175 -32.58 -21.88 13.16
N VAL A 176 -31.89 -20.73 13.24
CA VAL A 176 -32.14 -19.55 12.41
C VAL A 176 -30.89 -19.09 11.65
N ASP A 177 -31.06 -18.48 10.47
CA ASP A 177 -29.99 -17.72 9.81
C ASP A 177 -30.27 -16.23 9.95
N PHE A 178 -29.44 -15.52 10.72
CA PHE A 178 -29.61 -14.07 10.94
C PHE A 178 -29.53 -13.27 9.63
N ALA A 179 -28.81 -13.75 8.62
CA ALA A 179 -28.72 -13.07 7.33
C ALA A 179 -30.06 -13.10 6.58
N ASP A 180 -30.80 -14.21 6.65
CA ASP A 180 -32.10 -14.35 5.99
C ASP A 180 -33.19 -13.61 6.74
N ILE A 181 -33.15 -13.62 8.08
CA ILE A 181 -34.01 -12.77 8.91
C ILE A 181 -33.83 -11.30 8.54
N TYR A 182 -32.59 -10.84 8.42
CA TYR A 182 -32.29 -9.47 8.05
C TYR A 182 -32.81 -9.13 6.65
N ARG A 183 -32.55 -9.95 5.63
CA ARG A 183 -33.06 -9.73 4.26
C ARG A 183 -34.58 -9.58 4.17
N ASN A 184 -35.32 -10.29 5.02
CA ASN A 184 -36.79 -10.24 5.06
C ASN A 184 -37.34 -9.10 5.95
N SER A 185 -36.50 -8.47 6.75
CA SER A 185 -36.88 -7.44 7.72
C SER A 185 -37.32 -6.12 7.07
N GLU A 186 -38.07 -5.32 7.84
CA GLU A 186 -38.42 -3.95 7.43
C GLU A 186 -37.17 -3.05 7.36
N GLN A 187 -36.19 -3.30 8.24
CA GLN A 187 -34.93 -2.58 8.37
C GLN A 187 -34.14 -2.67 7.07
N TYR A 188 -34.04 -3.86 6.47
CA TYR A 188 -33.38 -4.06 5.18
C TYR A 188 -34.10 -3.31 4.05
N ARG A 189 -35.44 -3.34 4.01
CA ARG A 189 -36.23 -2.58 3.02
C ARG A 189 -36.00 -1.08 3.12
N ARG A 190 -36.02 -0.52 4.34
CA ARG A 190 -35.70 0.90 4.58
C ARG A 190 -34.25 1.22 4.19
N HIS A 191 -33.31 0.33 4.48
CA HIS A 191 -31.90 0.51 4.13
C HIS A 191 -31.69 0.55 2.61
N LYS A 192 -32.28 -0.41 1.88
CA LYS A 192 -32.28 -0.43 0.40
C LYS A 192 -32.94 0.81 -0.21
N ALA A 193 -34.01 1.33 0.39
CA ALA A 193 -34.63 2.58 -0.05
C ALA A 193 -33.66 3.77 0.08
N ILE A 194 -32.94 3.89 1.20
CA ILE A 194 -31.91 4.91 1.40
C ILE A 194 -30.76 4.76 0.40
N ILE A 195 -30.30 3.53 0.15
CA ILE A 195 -29.27 3.27 -0.86
C ILE A 195 -29.75 3.73 -2.24
N LYS A 196 -30.98 3.41 -2.62
CA LYS A 196 -31.57 3.82 -3.89
C LYS A 196 -31.65 5.34 -4.00
N GLU A 197 -32.15 6.01 -2.96
CA GLU A 197 -32.22 7.47 -2.88
C GLU A 197 -30.84 8.11 -3.03
N LEU A 198 -29.86 7.68 -2.23
CA LEU A 198 -28.49 8.24 -2.25
C LEU A 198 -27.70 7.86 -3.52
N SER A 199 -28.12 6.83 -4.25
CA SER A 199 -27.53 6.45 -5.53
C SER A 199 -28.14 7.21 -6.71
N THR A 200 -29.25 7.94 -6.50
CA THR A 200 -29.78 8.84 -7.54
C THR A 200 -29.00 10.15 -7.56
N ARG A 201 -28.77 10.68 -8.77
CA ARG A 201 -28.03 11.93 -8.96
C ARG A 201 -28.91 13.10 -8.51
N ALA A 202 -28.36 13.99 -7.68
CA ALA A 202 -29.04 15.24 -7.39
C ALA A 202 -29.01 16.14 -8.64
N PRO A 203 -30.08 16.91 -8.95
CA PRO A 203 -30.19 17.69 -10.19
C PRO A 203 -29.01 18.65 -10.46
N ASP A 204 -28.41 19.20 -9.40
CA ASP A 204 -27.28 20.14 -9.47
C ASP A 204 -25.93 19.53 -9.03
N SER A 205 -25.86 18.21 -8.86
CA SER A 205 -24.61 17.55 -8.45
C SER A 205 -23.61 17.47 -9.61
N LYS A 206 -22.32 17.49 -9.28
CA LYS A 206 -21.21 17.27 -10.20
C LYS A 206 -20.51 15.97 -9.84
N ASP A 207 -20.04 15.25 -10.85
CA ASP A 207 -19.21 14.06 -10.65
C ASP A 207 -17.90 14.46 -9.96
N LEU A 208 -17.40 13.57 -9.11
CA LEU A 208 -16.10 13.73 -8.48
C LEU A 208 -15.01 13.52 -9.55
N TYR A 209 -14.59 14.61 -10.17
CA TYR A 209 -13.58 14.61 -11.21
C TYR A 209 -12.23 15.07 -10.66
N PHE A 210 -11.21 14.25 -10.89
CA PHE A 210 -9.83 14.60 -10.62
C PHE A 210 -9.10 14.82 -11.95
N PRO A 211 -8.46 15.97 -12.17
CA PRO A 211 -7.85 16.32 -13.45
C PRO A 211 -6.61 15.48 -13.76
N THR A 212 -5.96 14.93 -12.75
CA THR A 212 -4.74 14.15 -12.88
C THR A 212 -4.86 12.89 -12.07
N LYS A 213 -4.07 11.88 -12.45
CA LYS A 213 -3.90 10.69 -11.62
C LYS A 213 -3.43 11.16 -10.26
N TYR A 214 -2.23 11.72 -10.09
CA TYR A 214 -1.63 12.14 -8.80
C TYR A 214 -2.08 13.50 -8.27
N SER A 215 -2.27 13.64 -6.96
CA SER A 215 -2.77 14.90 -6.35
C SER A 215 -1.79 16.08 -6.45
N GLN A 216 -0.51 15.80 -6.68
CA GLN A 216 0.57 16.79 -6.75
C GLN A 216 1.43 16.57 -7.97
N SER A 217 2.14 17.62 -8.40
CA SER A 217 3.09 17.55 -9.52
C SER A 217 4.25 16.60 -9.23
N LEU A 218 4.90 16.10 -10.29
CA LEU A 218 6.03 15.17 -10.17
C LEU A 218 7.17 15.74 -9.33
N LEU A 219 7.42 17.05 -9.41
CA LEU A 219 8.50 17.70 -8.67
C LEU A 219 8.23 17.72 -7.15
N ILE A 220 6.99 18.01 -6.74
CA ILE A 220 6.60 17.96 -5.33
C ILE A 220 6.67 16.53 -4.80
N GLN A 221 6.26 15.54 -5.61
CA GLN A 221 6.42 14.12 -5.26
C GLN A 221 7.89 13.77 -5.05
N CYS A 222 8.80 14.20 -5.93
CA CYS A 222 10.24 13.97 -5.78
C CYS A 222 10.80 14.58 -4.50
N ILE A 223 10.45 15.84 -4.19
CA ILE A 223 10.91 16.51 -2.97
C ILE A 223 10.39 15.79 -1.72
N ALA A 224 9.12 15.37 -1.72
CA ALA A 224 8.52 14.63 -0.62
C ALA A 224 9.23 13.27 -0.40
N CYS A 225 9.42 12.50 -1.47
CA CYS A 225 10.13 11.21 -1.42
C CYS A 225 11.59 11.40 -0.96
N LEU A 226 12.28 12.45 -1.42
CA LEU A 226 13.65 12.77 -1.00
C LEU A 226 13.73 13.08 0.50
N ARG A 227 12.77 13.85 1.01
CA ARG A 227 12.70 14.17 2.43
C ARG A 227 12.39 12.93 3.27
N GLU A 228 11.47 12.10 2.82
CA GLU A 228 11.15 10.84 3.48
C GLU A 228 12.39 9.93 3.55
N GLN A 229 13.06 9.74 2.41
CA GLN A 229 14.26 8.92 2.32
C GLN A 229 15.40 9.45 3.19
N HIS A 230 15.56 10.78 3.28
CA HIS A 230 16.50 11.43 4.20
C HIS A 230 16.25 10.98 5.65
N TRP A 231 15.02 11.08 6.11
CA TRP A 231 14.66 10.68 7.48
C TRP A 231 14.77 9.17 7.68
N SER A 232 14.46 8.35 6.68
CA SER A 232 14.64 6.88 6.75
C SER A 232 16.11 6.52 6.98
N TYR A 233 17.03 7.04 6.17
CA TYR A 233 18.45 6.73 6.31
C TYR A 233 19.04 7.27 7.61
N TRP A 234 18.71 8.49 8.02
CA TRP A 234 19.26 9.08 9.26
C TRP A 234 18.73 8.43 10.53
N ARG A 235 17.48 7.96 10.54
CA ARG A 235 16.92 7.19 11.68
C ARG A 235 17.54 5.79 11.78
N ASN A 236 17.93 5.20 10.67
CA ASN A 236 18.60 3.91 10.61
C ASN A 236 20.13 4.03 10.87
N SER A 237 20.49 4.56 12.04
CA SER A 237 21.89 4.76 12.44
C SER A 237 22.70 3.46 12.49
N SER A 238 22.09 2.35 12.94
CA SER A 238 22.74 1.03 13.01
C SER A 238 23.19 0.53 11.63
N TYR A 239 22.34 0.68 10.61
CA TYR A 239 22.66 0.30 9.23
C TYR A 239 23.85 1.10 8.68
N ASN A 240 23.83 2.42 8.87
CA ASN A 240 24.93 3.28 8.42
C ASN A 240 26.23 2.94 9.16
N ALA A 241 26.19 2.72 10.48
CA ALA A 241 27.34 2.34 11.28
C ALA A 241 28.00 1.04 10.79
N VAL A 242 27.21 -0.02 10.55
CA VAL A 242 27.70 -1.29 10.01
C VAL A 242 28.34 -1.09 8.63
N ARG A 243 27.73 -0.26 7.77
CA ARG A 243 28.32 0.06 6.46
C ARG A 243 29.67 0.76 6.59
N PHE A 244 29.81 1.73 7.48
CA PHE A 244 31.09 2.41 7.70
C PHE A 244 32.15 1.45 8.24
N ILE A 245 31.84 0.67 9.29
CA ILE A 245 32.76 -0.31 9.89
C ILE A 245 33.24 -1.31 8.85
N HIS A 246 32.32 -1.92 8.10
CA HIS A 246 32.70 -2.91 7.08
C HIS A 246 33.51 -2.29 5.95
N THR A 247 33.22 -1.05 5.52
CA THR A 247 34.01 -0.37 4.48
C THR A 247 35.44 -0.14 4.95
N THR A 248 35.62 0.32 6.19
CA THR A 248 36.92 0.55 6.80
C THR A 248 37.73 -0.76 6.90
N ILE A 249 37.12 -1.84 7.38
CA ILE A 249 37.78 -3.16 7.48
C ILE A 249 38.21 -3.66 6.09
N THR A 250 37.31 -3.62 5.10
CA THR A 250 37.63 -4.03 3.72
C THR A 250 38.76 -3.20 3.13
N ALA A 251 38.75 -1.89 3.34
CA ALA A 251 39.79 -1.03 2.82
C ALA A 251 41.15 -1.25 3.49
N LEU A 252 41.19 -1.52 4.80
CA LEU A 252 42.41 -1.91 5.49
C LEU A 252 42.95 -3.24 4.95
N MET A 253 42.08 -4.25 4.77
CA MET A 253 42.47 -5.53 4.16
C MET A 253 43.06 -5.33 2.75
N LEU A 254 42.33 -4.70 1.83
CA LEU A 254 42.81 -4.46 0.46
C LEU A 254 44.09 -3.61 0.44
N GLY A 255 44.19 -2.61 1.32
CA GLY A 255 45.38 -1.78 1.46
C GLY A 255 46.60 -2.55 1.94
N THR A 256 46.45 -3.52 2.85
CA THR A 256 47.55 -4.38 3.32
C THR A 256 47.95 -5.45 2.30
N VAL A 257 46.98 -6.09 1.63
CA VAL A 257 47.24 -7.13 0.63
C VAL A 257 47.97 -6.58 -0.59
N PHE A 258 47.59 -5.39 -1.06
CA PHE A 258 48.21 -4.74 -2.23
C PHE A 258 49.23 -3.66 -1.84
N TRP A 259 49.81 -3.78 -0.64
CA TRP A 259 50.77 -2.82 -0.12
C TRP A 259 51.98 -2.68 -1.04
N ARG A 260 52.33 -1.43 -1.41
CA ARG A 260 53.48 -1.07 -2.26
C ARG A 260 53.48 -1.69 -3.66
N LEU A 261 52.37 -2.26 -4.13
CA LEU A 261 52.30 -2.88 -5.46
C LEU A 261 52.63 -1.88 -6.58
N GLY A 262 52.18 -0.63 -6.47
CA GLY A 262 52.47 0.43 -7.46
C GLY A 262 53.93 0.91 -7.50
N SER A 263 54.77 0.53 -6.53
CA SER A 263 56.20 0.90 -6.51
C SER A 263 57.09 -0.08 -7.27
N LYS A 264 56.59 -1.27 -7.63
CA LYS A 264 57.31 -2.28 -8.40
C LYS A 264 56.76 -2.26 -9.83
N LYS A 265 57.55 -1.77 -10.80
CA LYS A 265 57.14 -1.64 -12.21
C LYS A 265 58.15 -2.26 -13.18
N GLU A 266 59.10 -3.03 -12.68
CA GLU A 266 60.25 -3.47 -13.47
C GLU A 266 59.95 -4.75 -14.27
N LYS A 267 59.03 -5.60 -13.78
CA LYS A 267 58.71 -6.88 -14.43
C LYS A 267 57.31 -6.86 -15.05
N PRO A 268 57.08 -7.54 -16.20
CA PRO A 268 55.74 -7.75 -16.74
C PRO A 268 54.77 -8.35 -15.72
N GLN A 269 55.25 -9.21 -14.82
CA GLN A 269 54.46 -9.80 -13.74
C GLN A 269 53.91 -8.75 -12.76
N ASP A 270 54.68 -7.69 -12.47
CA ASP A 270 54.23 -6.64 -11.56
C ASP A 270 53.05 -5.86 -12.15
N LEU A 271 53.04 -5.68 -13.48
CA LEU A 271 51.92 -5.08 -14.21
C LEU A 271 50.67 -5.98 -14.16
N PHE A 272 50.83 -7.30 -14.39
CA PHE A 272 49.72 -8.25 -14.26
C PHE A 272 49.14 -8.28 -12.85
N ASN A 273 49.99 -8.27 -11.82
CA ASN A 273 49.56 -8.22 -10.42
C ASN A 273 48.81 -6.91 -10.11
N ALA A 274 49.28 -5.77 -10.63
CA ALA A 274 48.59 -4.49 -10.50
C ALA A 274 47.21 -4.52 -11.18
N MET A 275 47.12 -5.01 -12.41
CA MET A 275 45.85 -5.16 -13.12
C MET A 275 44.86 -6.09 -12.40
N GLY A 276 45.33 -7.24 -11.92
CA GLY A 276 44.52 -8.18 -11.15
C GLY A 276 44.02 -7.60 -9.82
N SER A 277 44.87 -6.82 -9.13
CA SER A 277 44.48 -6.15 -7.88
C SER A 277 43.40 -5.09 -8.09
N MET A 278 43.50 -4.29 -9.16
CA MET A 278 42.49 -3.30 -9.52
C MET A 278 41.16 -3.98 -9.86
N TYR A 279 41.21 -5.06 -10.63
CA TYR A 279 40.03 -5.85 -10.97
C TYR A 279 39.35 -6.43 -9.71
N ALA A 280 40.12 -7.06 -8.82
CA ALA A 280 39.62 -7.63 -7.57
C ALA A 280 39.00 -6.57 -6.66
N ALA A 281 39.64 -5.40 -6.53
CA ALA A 281 39.11 -4.31 -5.71
C ALA A 281 37.78 -3.77 -6.25
N VAL A 282 37.68 -3.56 -7.57
CA VAL A 282 36.44 -3.09 -8.21
C VAL A 282 35.30 -4.10 -8.05
N LEU A 283 35.57 -5.39 -8.30
CA LEU A 283 34.58 -6.44 -8.10
C LEU A 283 34.10 -6.52 -6.65
N PHE A 284 35.03 -6.53 -5.70
CA PHE A 284 34.69 -6.68 -4.28
C PHE A 284 33.87 -5.49 -3.76
N LEU A 285 34.26 -4.26 -4.14
CA LEU A 285 33.50 -3.05 -3.80
C LEU A 285 32.12 -3.04 -4.47
N GLY A 286 32.01 -3.49 -5.72
CA GLY A 286 30.74 -3.60 -6.45
C GLY A 286 29.77 -4.57 -5.78
N ILE A 287 30.22 -5.79 -5.49
CA ILE A 287 29.41 -6.82 -4.82
C ILE A 287 28.98 -6.34 -3.43
N LYS A 288 29.92 -5.82 -2.64
CA LYS A 288 29.63 -5.31 -1.29
C LYS A 288 28.61 -4.17 -1.31
N SER A 289 28.71 -3.27 -2.29
CA SER A 289 27.79 -2.15 -2.46
C SER A 289 26.38 -2.63 -2.82
N ALA A 290 26.26 -3.60 -3.75
CA ALA A 290 24.98 -4.17 -4.14
C ALA A 290 24.29 -4.93 -2.98
N SER A 291 25.03 -5.79 -2.28
CA SER A 291 24.47 -6.58 -1.16
C SER A 291 24.03 -5.72 0.02
N ALA A 292 24.69 -4.58 0.26
CA ALA A 292 24.35 -3.70 1.38
C ALA A 292 23.00 -3.00 1.21
N VAL A 293 22.50 -2.80 -0.02
CA VAL A 293 21.24 -2.07 -0.29
C VAL A 293 20.02 -2.99 -0.22
N GLN A 294 20.20 -4.27 -0.57
CA GLN A 294 19.12 -5.26 -0.65
C GLN A 294 18.20 -5.33 0.58
N PRO A 295 18.70 -5.46 1.83
CA PRO A 295 17.81 -5.61 2.99
C PRO A 295 16.99 -4.35 3.29
N VAL A 296 17.55 -3.15 3.05
CA VAL A 296 16.84 -1.88 3.25
C VAL A 296 15.72 -1.73 2.23
N VAL A 297 16.04 -1.95 0.94
CA VAL A 297 15.04 -1.89 -0.13
C VAL A 297 13.96 -2.95 0.07
N ALA A 298 14.32 -4.16 0.51
CA ALA A 298 13.36 -5.23 0.78
C ALA A 298 12.36 -4.85 1.88
N ALA A 299 12.82 -4.19 2.95
CA ALA A 299 11.97 -3.71 4.03
C ALA A 299 11.08 -2.52 3.60
N GLU A 300 11.62 -1.57 2.84
CA GLU A 300 10.87 -0.39 2.36
C GLU A 300 9.86 -0.76 1.26
N ARG A 301 10.12 -1.82 0.48
CA ARG A 301 9.28 -2.26 -0.64
C ARG A 301 7.83 -2.51 -0.25
N THR A 302 7.56 -3.06 0.93
CA THR A 302 6.19 -3.31 1.40
C THR A 302 5.42 -2.02 1.64
N PHE A 303 6.10 -0.99 2.17
CA PHE A 303 5.51 0.34 2.37
C PHE A 303 5.27 1.03 1.03
N PHE A 304 6.26 1.00 0.14
CA PHE A 304 6.15 1.53 -1.23
C PHE A 304 4.93 0.98 -1.98
N TYR A 305 4.73 -0.34 -1.97
CA TYR A 305 3.57 -0.94 -2.66
C TYR A 305 2.24 -0.50 -2.05
N ARG A 306 2.17 -0.36 -0.72
CA ARG A 306 0.97 0.12 -0.03
C ARG A 306 0.66 1.57 -0.38
N GLU A 307 1.65 2.45 -0.38
CA GLU A 307 1.48 3.88 -0.69
C GLU A 307 1.15 4.12 -2.16
N ARG A 308 1.77 3.34 -3.05
CA ARG A 308 1.46 3.32 -4.47
C ARG A 308 0.04 2.81 -4.74
N ALA A 309 -0.42 1.80 -4.00
CA ALA A 309 -1.80 1.30 -4.10
C ALA A 309 -2.83 2.34 -3.65
N SER A 310 -2.50 3.20 -2.68
CA SER A 310 -3.32 4.38 -2.32
C SER A 310 -3.20 5.55 -3.30
N GLY A 311 -2.34 5.45 -4.32
CA GLY A 311 -2.14 6.50 -5.32
C GLY A 311 -1.44 7.75 -4.78
N MET A 312 -0.61 7.64 -3.74
CA MET A 312 0.06 8.79 -3.12
C MET A 312 1.11 9.43 -4.05
N TYR A 313 1.96 8.61 -4.67
CA TYR A 313 3.01 9.07 -5.60
C TYR A 313 3.33 8.00 -6.66
N SER A 314 4.01 8.43 -7.73
CA SER A 314 4.47 7.56 -8.82
C SER A 314 5.74 6.77 -8.45
N ALA A 315 6.01 5.66 -9.15
CA ALA A 315 7.22 4.87 -8.94
C ALA A 315 8.52 5.64 -9.26
N LEU A 316 8.48 6.61 -10.18
CA LEU A 316 9.65 7.37 -10.63
C LEU A 316 10.24 8.27 -9.53
N PRO A 317 9.46 9.14 -8.84
CA PRO A 317 9.92 9.90 -7.68
C PRO A 317 10.60 9.06 -6.59
N TYR A 318 10.04 7.90 -6.27
CA TYR A 318 10.60 6.99 -5.28
C TYR A 318 11.95 6.42 -5.73
N ALA A 319 12.03 5.90 -6.96
CA ALA A 319 13.27 5.37 -7.50
C ALA A 319 14.38 6.43 -7.57
N PHE A 320 14.02 7.66 -7.98
CA PHE A 320 14.94 8.78 -8.02
C PHE A 320 15.42 9.17 -6.61
N ALA A 321 14.52 9.26 -5.63
CA ALA A 321 14.87 9.59 -4.26
C ALA A 321 15.80 8.54 -3.62
N GLN A 322 15.49 7.26 -3.83
CA GLN A 322 16.30 6.14 -3.35
C GLN A 322 17.71 6.17 -3.95
N GLN A 323 17.82 6.36 -5.27
CA GLN A 323 19.10 6.43 -5.97
C GLN A 323 19.95 7.64 -5.52
N THR A 324 19.31 8.79 -5.34
CA THR A 324 19.98 10.04 -4.93
C THR A 324 20.61 9.88 -3.55
N TRP A 325 19.86 9.39 -2.56
CA TRP A 325 20.39 9.21 -1.21
C TRP A 325 21.45 8.11 -1.12
N TYR A 326 21.29 7.05 -1.89
CA TYR A 326 22.32 6.02 -2.00
C TYR A 326 23.65 6.59 -2.50
N MET A 327 23.60 7.44 -3.53
CA MET A 327 24.79 8.12 -4.08
C MET A 327 25.42 9.07 -3.06
N VAL A 328 24.62 9.83 -2.30
CA VAL A 328 25.13 10.71 -1.23
C VAL A 328 25.92 9.90 -0.18
N LEU A 329 25.37 8.78 0.30
CA LEU A 329 26.04 7.94 1.28
C LEU A 329 27.32 7.30 0.74
N LEU A 330 27.32 6.90 -0.54
CA LEU A 330 28.52 6.37 -1.20
C LEU A 330 29.61 7.45 -1.29
N CYS A 331 29.26 8.68 -1.64
CA CYS A 331 30.19 9.81 -1.67
C CYS A 331 30.81 10.08 -0.30
N ILE A 332 30.01 10.03 0.78
CA ILE A 332 30.51 10.19 2.16
C ILE A 332 31.50 9.07 2.50
N GLN A 333 31.16 7.81 2.19
CA GLN A 333 32.04 6.66 2.42
C GLN A 333 33.38 6.77 1.66
N CYS A 334 33.34 7.21 0.40
CA CYS A 334 34.54 7.44 -0.41
C CYS A 334 35.39 8.59 0.17
N TRP A 335 34.74 9.66 0.66
CA TRP A 335 35.43 10.78 1.29
C TRP A 335 36.15 10.36 2.57
N ASP A 336 35.47 9.65 3.47
CA ASP A 336 36.04 9.17 4.73
C ASP A 336 37.22 8.23 4.49
N LEU A 337 37.09 7.33 3.51
CA LEU A 337 38.16 6.42 3.14
C LEU A 337 39.39 7.16 2.59
N LYS A 338 39.18 8.17 1.73
CA LYS A 338 40.25 9.03 1.23
C LYS A 338 40.95 9.79 2.36
N SER A 339 40.18 10.32 3.31
CA SER A 339 40.70 11.03 4.49
C SER A 339 41.58 10.12 5.34
N LEU A 340 41.13 8.90 5.62
CA LEU A 340 41.88 7.90 6.40
C LEU A 340 43.22 7.53 5.72
N LEU A 341 43.23 7.40 4.39
CA LEU A 341 44.43 7.01 3.64
C LEU A 341 45.44 8.15 3.48
N ASN A 342 44.98 9.40 3.37
CA ASN A 342 45.85 10.58 3.25
C ASN A 342 46.68 10.89 4.50
N THR A 343 46.39 10.26 5.65
CA THR A 343 47.20 10.41 6.88
C THR A 343 48.49 9.58 6.88
N LYS A 344 48.70 8.71 5.87
CA LYS A 344 49.97 7.97 5.69
C LYS A 344 50.84 8.66 4.63
N PRO A 345 52.08 9.08 4.95
CA PRO A 345 52.95 9.70 3.96
C PRO A 345 53.48 8.64 2.99
N THR A 346 53.69 9.05 1.74
CA THR A 346 54.31 8.35 0.59
C THR A 346 53.35 7.66 -0.40
N HIS A 347 53.30 8.22 -1.62
CA HIS A 347 52.97 7.60 -2.92
C HIS A 347 51.66 6.79 -3.08
N CYS A 348 50.74 6.80 -2.11
CA CYS A 348 49.46 6.09 -2.21
C CYS A 348 48.37 6.86 -2.98
N ASN A 349 48.60 8.15 -3.25
CA ASN A 349 47.61 9.04 -3.87
C ASN A 349 47.31 8.72 -5.34
N ASP A 350 48.28 8.14 -6.07
CA ASP A 350 48.14 7.91 -7.51
C ASP A 350 47.27 6.70 -7.85
N CYS A 351 47.08 5.72 -6.96
CA CYS A 351 46.22 4.57 -7.19
C CYS A 351 44.75 4.83 -6.83
N PHE A 352 44.46 5.79 -5.93
CA PHE A 352 43.10 5.95 -5.37
C PHE A 352 42.24 6.99 -6.10
N ILE A 353 42.86 7.93 -6.84
CA ILE A 353 42.15 8.80 -7.79
C ILE A 353 41.41 7.97 -8.86
N TRP A 354 41.86 6.75 -9.13
CA TRP A 354 41.22 5.82 -10.07
C TRP A 354 39.91 5.19 -9.57
N ILE A 355 39.75 4.98 -8.26
CA ILE A 355 38.50 4.40 -7.70
C ILE A 355 37.32 5.38 -7.88
N LEU A 356 37.58 6.68 -7.84
CA LEU A 356 36.59 7.72 -8.16
C LEU A 356 36.28 7.81 -9.67
N PHE A 357 37.25 7.52 -10.54
CA PHE A 357 37.06 7.51 -12.00
C PHE A 357 36.33 6.25 -12.51
N ILE A 358 36.46 5.11 -11.82
CA ILE A 358 35.84 3.82 -12.17
C ILE A 358 34.37 3.70 -11.71
N LEU A 359 33.86 4.62 -10.88
CA LEU A 359 32.43 4.71 -10.55
C LEU A 359 31.60 5.45 -11.62
N GLY A 360 32.24 6.18 -12.54
CA GLY A 360 31.57 6.87 -13.66
C GLY A 360 30.85 5.94 -14.66
N PRO A 361 31.41 4.78 -15.04
CA PRO A 361 30.73 3.78 -15.89
C PRO A 361 29.52 3.10 -15.24
N ILE A 362 29.48 2.96 -13.91
CA ILE A 362 28.35 2.36 -13.19
C ILE A 362 27.11 3.26 -13.27
N LEU A 363 27.30 4.59 -13.44
CA LEU A 363 26.22 5.54 -13.75
C LEU A 363 25.70 5.42 -15.19
N ARG A 364 26.49 4.90 -16.15
CA ARG A 364 26.05 4.71 -17.54
C ARG A 364 25.17 3.47 -17.74
N ILE A 365 25.30 2.46 -16.87
CA ILE A 365 24.46 1.26 -16.89
C ILE A 365 23.05 1.56 -16.33
N CYS A 366 22.87 2.67 -15.60
CA CYS A 366 21.57 3.12 -15.09
C CYS A 366 20.92 4.27 -15.91
N SER A 367 21.39 4.55 -17.14
CA SER A 367 20.67 5.45 -18.06
C SER A 367 19.60 4.67 -18.83
N PRO A 368 18.33 5.10 -18.81
CA PRO A 368 17.23 4.42 -19.50
C PRO A 368 17.24 4.82 -20.98
N THR A 369 18.21 4.32 -21.75
CA THR A 369 18.26 4.57 -23.20
C THR A 369 18.41 3.31 -24.05
N ASN A 370 18.30 2.11 -23.46
CA ASN A 370 18.21 0.84 -24.22
C ASN A 370 17.00 -0.04 -23.83
N ALA A 371 15.95 0.56 -23.27
CA ALA A 371 14.63 -0.07 -23.18
C ALA A 371 13.70 0.52 -24.26
N GLY A 372 14.13 0.46 -25.52
CA GLY A 372 13.29 0.72 -26.69
C GLY A 372 12.87 -0.61 -27.31
N GLY A 373 11.56 -0.89 -27.31
CA GLY A 373 10.92 -2.09 -27.88
C GLY A 373 11.01 -3.28 -26.92
N TYR A 374 9.94 -3.82 -26.34
CA TYR A 374 8.62 -4.07 -26.90
C TYR A 374 7.58 -4.06 -25.77
N LEU A 375 6.64 -3.12 -25.85
CA LEU A 375 5.28 -3.29 -25.31
C LEU A 375 4.32 -2.78 -26.39
N TYR A 376 3.18 -3.48 -26.48
CA TYR A 376 1.98 -3.25 -27.28
C TYR A 376 1.82 -4.05 -28.58
N GLY A 377 0.89 -5.00 -28.48
CA GLY A 377 0.17 -5.65 -29.57
C GLY A 377 -1.10 -6.24 -28.98
N GLY A 378 -2.02 -5.38 -28.53
CA GLY A 378 -3.40 -5.77 -28.34
C GLY A 378 -4.12 -5.54 -29.65
N ASP A 379 -4.60 -6.61 -30.27
CA ASP A 379 -5.78 -6.58 -31.11
C ASP A 379 -6.47 -7.94 -31.02
N GLY A 380 -7.75 -7.89 -30.69
CA GLY A 380 -8.60 -9.07 -30.65
C GLY A 380 -8.87 -9.56 -32.06
N THR A 381 -8.70 -10.86 -32.27
CA THR A 381 -9.47 -11.63 -33.25
C THR A 381 -9.48 -13.09 -32.80
N LEU A 382 -10.68 -13.69 -32.83
CA LEU A 382 -10.92 -15.10 -32.59
C LEU A 382 -9.99 -15.97 -33.45
N GLY A 383 -9.42 -17.00 -32.85
CA GLY A 383 -8.71 -18.06 -33.57
C GLY A 383 -8.61 -19.32 -32.72
N HIS A 384 -9.40 -20.32 -33.09
CA HIS A 384 -9.38 -21.70 -32.58
C HIS A 384 -7.95 -22.23 -32.35
N VAL A 385 -7.65 -22.72 -31.15
CA VAL A 385 -6.49 -23.60 -30.92
C VAL A 385 -6.99 -25.04 -30.89
N GLN A 386 -6.73 -25.72 -32.00
CA GLN A 386 -6.96 -27.14 -32.24
C GLN A 386 -5.90 -27.94 -31.46
N CYS A 387 -6.35 -28.73 -30.49
CA CYS A 387 -5.50 -29.69 -29.76
C CYS A 387 -5.12 -30.83 -30.70
N HIS A 388 -3.84 -30.94 -31.07
CA HIS A 388 -3.29 -32.17 -31.64
C HIS A 388 -2.64 -33.00 -30.53
N GLY A 389 -3.42 -33.95 -30.01
CA GLY A 389 -2.87 -35.13 -29.36
C GLY A 389 -2.17 -36.01 -30.41
N ARG A 390 -1.01 -36.54 -30.04
CA ARG A 390 -0.22 -37.46 -30.85
C ARG A 390 -0.24 -38.83 -30.14
N CYS A 391 -1.21 -39.67 -30.50
CA CYS A 391 -1.06 -41.13 -30.60
C CYS A 391 -0.35 -41.38 -31.96
N THR A 392 0.47 -42.38 -32.26
CA THR A 392 0.84 -43.73 -31.79
C THR A 392 2.37 -43.89 -32.07
N ASP A 393 3.15 -44.90 -31.68
CA ASP A 393 2.97 -46.35 -31.51
C ASP A 393 3.69 -46.88 -30.26
#